data_AF-A0A5B1BA87-F1
#
_entry.id   AF-A0A5B1BA87-F1
#
_cell.length_a   1.000
_cell.length_b   1.000
_cell.length_c   1.000
_cell.angle_alpha   90.00
_cell.angle_beta   90.00
_cell.angle_gamma   90.00
#
_symmetry.space_group_name_H-M   'P 1'
#
loop_
_entity.id
_entity.type
_entity.pdbx_description
1 polymer ?
#
loop_
_entity_poly.entity_id
_entity_poly.type
_entity_poly.pdbx_seq_one_letter_code
_entity_poly.pdbx_strand_id
1 'polypeptide(L)'
;MDILEKERIVKRNIIEIFKENFSNPITEKKILTTIPEEKFKEYRPYYESIMDIFLLESEQEKNIMGSVHTTIKKVAILWNISQHSFYPWEEQVI
;
A
#
# COMPACT_ATOMS: atom_id res chain seq x y z
N MET A 1 2.24 -7.42 14.84
CA MET A 1 1.19 -6.47 14.49
C MET A 1 -0.03 -7.24 13.99
N ASP A 2 -1.22 -6.95 14.53
CA ASP A 2 -2.45 -7.60 14.09
C ASP A 2 -2.95 -7.05 12.74
N ILE A 3 -3.93 -7.73 12.13
CA ILE A 3 -4.44 -7.35 10.81
C ILE A 3 -5.20 -6.02 10.81
N LEU A 4 -5.88 -5.66 11.90
CA LEU A 4 -6.65 -4.42 11.99
C LEU A 4 -5.72 -3.21 12.09
N GLU A 5 -4.62 -3.36 12.83
CA GLU A 5 -3.55 -2.38 12.92
C GLU A 5 -2.84 -2.21 11.58
N LYS A 6 -2.53 -3.31 10.88
CA LYS A 6 -2.06 -3.28 9.49
C LYS A 6 -3.01 -2.53 8.58
N GLU A 7 -4.31 -2.86 8.59
CA GLU A 7 -5.30 -2.19 7.75
C GLU A 7 -5.38 -0.69 8.03
N ARG A 8 -5.26 -0.25 9.29
CA ARG A 8 -5.24 1.18 9.64
C ARG A 8 -4.02 1.90 9.05
N ILE A 9 -2.84 1.31 9.18
CA ILE A 9 -1.59 1.89 8.66
C ILE A 9 -1.62 1.91 7.13
N VAL A 10 -1.96 0.78 6.51
CA VAL A 10 -2.07 0.64 5.06
C VAL A 10 -3.09 1.62 4.49
N LYS A 11 -4.27 1.74 5.11
CA LYS A 11 -5.30 2.69 4.70
C LYS A 11 -4.79 4.13 4.65
N ARG A 12 -4.07 4.58 5.69
CA ARG A 12 -3.56 5.95 5.75
C ARG A 12 -2.58 6.22 4.61
N ASN A 13 -1.58 5.36 4.46
CA ASN A 13 -0.56 5.49 3.41
C ASN A 13 -1.18 5.43 2.01
N ILE A 14 -2.05 4.45 1.73
CA ILE A 14 -2.66 4.31 0.40
C ILE A 14 -3.53 5.52 0.04
N ILE A 15 -4.27 6.10 0.99
CA ILE A 15 -5.05 7.32 0.74
C ILE A 15 -4.13 8.51 0.42
N GLU A 16 -2.98 8.64 1.09
CA GLU A 16 -1.99 9.68 0.81
C GLU A 16 -1.36 9.49 -0.58
N ILE A 17 -0.87 8.28 -0.90
CA ILE A 17 -0.35 7.92 -2.22
C ILE A 17 -1.38 8.21 -3.32
N PHE A 18 -2.66 7.86 -3.08
CA PHE A 18 -3.73 8.15 -4.04
C PHE A 18 -3.88 9.66 -4.30
N LYS A 19 -3.85 10.48 -3.25
CA LYS A 19 -3.98 11.94 -3.36
C LYS A 19 -2.79 12.54 -4.12
N GLU A 20 -1.58 12.06 -3.85
CA GLU A 20 -0.36 12.49 -4.54
C GLU A 20 -0.41 12.16 -6.03
N ASN A 21 -0.84 10.95 -6.39
CA ASN A 21 -0.85 10.49 -7.78
C ASN A 21 -1.97 11.11 -8.62
N PHE A 22 -3.17 11.34 -8.05
CA PHE A 22 -4.34 11.71 -8.84
C PHE A 22 -4.80 13.16 -8.66
N SER A 23 -4.17 13.95 -7.78
CA SER A 23 -4.38 15.40 -7.61
C SER A 23 -5.85 15.85 -7.75
N ASN A 24 -6.78 15.14 -7.11
CA ASN A 24 -8.21 15.34 -7.29
C ASN A 24 -8.90 15.57 -5.94
N PRO A 25 -9.70 16.64 -5.76
CA PRO A 25 -10.46 16.87 -4.53
C PRO A 25 -11.57 15.83 -4.38
N ILE A 26 -11.20 14.65 -3.91
CA ILE A 26 -12.08 13.52 -3.68
C ILE A 26 -12.12 13.25 -2.18
N THR A 27 -13.33 13.15 -1.62
CA THR A 27 -13.51 12.74 -0.22
C THR A 27 -12.97 11.33 -0.01
N GLU A 28 -12.45 11.02 1.18
CA GLU A 28 -11.91 9.68 1.47
C GLU A 28 -12.89 8.56 1.16
N LYS A 29 -14.19 8.76 1.44
CA LYS A 29 -15.23 7.80 1.10
C LYS A 29 -15.26 7.48 -0.40
N LYS A 30 -15.08 8.48 -1.25
CA LYS A 30 -15.08 8.31 -2.71
C LYS A 30 -13.72 7.80 -3.22
N ILE A 31 -12.63 8.09 -2.52
CA ILE A 31 -11.32 7.44 -2.78
C ILE A 31 -11.46 5.93 -2.58
N LEU A 32 -11.98 5.50 -1.43
CA LEU A 32 -12.10 4.07 -1.06
C LEU A 32 -12.88 3.22 -2.08
N THR A 33 -13.91 3.80 -2.71
CA THR A 33 -14.73 3.12 -3.72
C THR A 33 -14.21 3.31 -5.14
N THR A 34 -13.14 4.08 -5.35
CA THR A 34 -12.58 4.29 -6.68
C THR A 34 -11.78 3.07 -7.12
N ILE A 35 -11.94 2.69 -8.38
CA ILE A 35 -11.11 1.69 -9.07
C ILE A 35 -10.14 2.49 -9.96
N PRO A 36 -8.85 2.63 -9.59
CA PRO A 36 -7.91 3.50 -10.29
C PRO A 36 -7.77 3.19 -11.78
N GLU A 37 -7.71 1.91 -12.14
CA GLU A 37 -7.55 1.40 -13.50
C GLU A 37 -8.73 1.70 -14.43
N GLU A 38 -9.93 1.86 -13.88
CA GLU A 38 -11.12 2.23 -14.65
C GLU A 38 -11.27 3.76 -14.82
N LYS A 39 -10.70 4.52 -13.88
CA LYS A 39 -10.97 5.96 -13.76
C LYS A 39 -9.84 6.84 -14.27
N PHE A 40 -8.60 6.37 -14.20
CA PHE A 40 -7.42 7.15 -14.56
C PHE A 40 -6.62 6.41 -15.63
N LYS A 41 -6.08 7.17 -16.61
CA LYS A 41 -5.22 6.60 -17.65
C LYS A 41 -3.84 6.21 -17.12
N GLU A 42 -3.33 6.99 -16.16
CA GLU A 42 -2.00 6.84 -15.59
C GLU A 42 -2.10 6.31 -14.15
N TYR A 43 -2.57 5.07 -14.01
CA TYR A 43 -2.79 4.45 -12.70
C TYR A 43 -1.62 3.57 -12.22
N ARG A 44 -0.67 3.22 -13.09
CA ARG A 44 0.48 2.38 -12.71
C ARG A 44 1.36 3.00 -11.63
N PRO A 45 1.72 4.30 -11.70
CA PRO A 45 2.58 4.93 -10.68
C PRO A 45 1.99 4.83 -9.27
N TYR A 46 0.65 4.82 -9.16
CA TYR A 46 -0.05 4.61 -7.89
C TYR A 46 0.20 3.20 -7.32
N TYR A 47 0.10 2.15 -8.13
CA TYR A 47 0.37 0.78 -7.66
C TYR A 47 1.86 0.56 -7.41
N GLU A 48 2.75 1.08 -8.26
CA GLU A 48 4.20 1.04 -8.06
C GLU A 48 4.60 1.69 -6.73
N SER A 49 4.06 2.89 -6.43
CA SER A 49 4.31 3.57 -5.15
C SER A 49 3.85 2.74 -3.94
N ILE A 50 2.72 2.03 -4.04
CA ILE A 50 2.25 1.13 -2.98
C ILE A 50 3.21 -0.03 -2.79
N MET A 51 3.69 -0.63 -3.88
CA MET A 51 4.60 -1.76 -3.82
C MET A 51 5.94 -1.37 -3.21
N ASP A 52 6.48 -0.20 -3.57
CA ASP A 52 7.72 0.33 -3.02
C ASP A 52 7.61 0.59 -1.50
N ILE A 53 6.52 1.22 -1.06
CA ILE A 53 6.32 1.55 0.37
C ILE A 53 6.13 0.30 1.22
N PHE A 54 5.41 -0.71 0.71
CA PHE A 54 5.10 -1.93 1.45
C PHE A 54 6.06 -3.09 1.15
N LEU A 55 7.11 -2.84 0.35
CA LEU A 55 8.12 -3.82 -0.06
C LEU A 55 7.49 -5.09 -0.65
N LEU A 56 6.51 -4.90 -1.53
CA LEU A 56 5.82 -5.99 -2.22
C LEU A 56 6.58 -6.38 -3.50
N GLU A 57 6.55 -7.66 -3.83
CA GLU A 57 7.23 -8.17 -5.04
C GLU A 57 6.45 -7.81 -6.30
N SER A 58 7.14 -7.58 -7.43
CA SER A 58 6.54 -7.22 -8.73
C SER A 58 5.42 -8.17 -9.17
N GLU A 59 5.54 -9.46 -8.85
CA GLU A 59 4.53 -10.48 -9.18
C GLU A 59 3.20 -10.29 -8.42
N GLN A 60 3.21 -9.52 -7.33
CA GLN A 60 2.07 -9.24 -6.48
C GLN A 60 1.25 -8.03 -6.95
N GLU A 61 1.70 -7.28 -7.96
CA GLU A 61 1.00 -6.09 -8.47
C GLU A 61 -0.44 -6.43 -8.89
N LYS A 62 -0.61 -7.49 -9.69
CA LYS A 62 -1.92 -7.97 -10.14
C LYS A 62 -2.81 -8.40 -8.97
N ASN A 63 -2.20 -8.82 -7.86
CA ASN A 63 -2.94 -9.23 -6.69
C ASN A 63 -3.55 -8.01 -6.01
N ILE A 64 -2.89 -6.87 -5.95
CA ILE A 64 -3.37 -5.69 -5.19
C ILE A 64 -4.32 -4.77 -5.98
N MET A 65 -4.47 -4.98 -7.29
CA MET A 65 -5.41 -4.21 -8.13
C MET A 65 -6.87 -4.34 -7.69
N GLY A 66 -7.66 -3.31 -8.01
CA GLY A 66 -9.08 -3.20 -7.75
C GLY A 66 -9.46 -1.87 -7.09
N SER A 67 -10.60 -1.86 -6.38
CA SER A 67 -10.98 -0.67 -5.61
C SER A 67 -9.91 -0.34 -4.56
N VAL A 68 -9.70 0.94 -4.24
CA VAL A 68 -8.73 1.36 -3.21
C VAL A 68 -8.96 0.62 -1.89
N HIS A 69 -10.22 0.41 -1.49
CA HIS A 69 -10.56 -0.40 -0.32
C HIS A 69 -10.10 -1.86 -0.43
N THR A 70 -10.27 -2.47 -1.60
CA THR A 70 -9.76 -3.83 -1.88
C THR A 70 -8.25 -3.86 -1.82
N THR A 71 -7.56 -2.89 -2.43
CA THR A 71 -6.10 -2.75 -2.40
C THR A 71 -5.60 -2.68 -0.96
N ILE A 72 -6.23 -1.87 -0.10
CA ILE A 72 -5.88 -1.78 1.32
C ILE A 72 -5.90 -3.14 2.01
N LYS A 73 -6.99 -3.90 1.84
CA LYS A 73 -7.11 -5.21 2.48
C LYS A 73 -6.05 -6.18 1.99
N LYS A 74 -5.81 -6.21 0.68
CA LYS A 74 -4.85 -7.13 0.08
C LYS A 74 -3.41 -6.78 0.45
N VAL A 75 -3.07 -5.49 0.44
CA VAL A 75 -1.76 -5.01 0.92
C VAL A 75 -1.58 -5.33 2.40
N ALA A 76 -2.60 -5.14 3.26
CA ALA A 76 -2.50 -5.50 4.67
C ALA A 76 -2.26 -7.00 4.91
N ILE A 77 -2.81 -7.87 4.05
CA ILE A 77 -2.57 -9.31 4.08
C ILE A 77 -1.15 -9.65 3.60
N LEU A 78 -0.73 -9.06 2.48
CA LEU A 78 0.56 -9.33 1.84
C LEU A 78 1.74 -8.70 2.57
N TRP A 79 1.51 -7.61 3.31
CA TRP A 79 2.54 -6.90 4.04
C TRP A 79 3.07 -7.77 5.18
N ASN A 80 4.14 -8.50 4.85
CA ASN A 80 4.80 -9.38 5.78
C ASN A 80 5.85 -8.59 6.55
N ILE A 81 5.47 -8.14 7.74
CA ILE A 81 6.41 -7.53 8.68
C ILE A 81 7.25 -8.66 9.23
N SER A 82 8.42 -8.86 8.63
CA SER A 82 9.40 -9.81 9.14
C SER A 82 9.68 -9.47 10.61
N GLN A 83 9.48 -10.47 11.49
CA GLN A 83 9.85 -10.37 12.91
C GLN A 83 11.37 -10.20 13.10
N HIS A 84 12.17 -10.37 12.05
CA HIS A 84 13.62 -10.28 12.05
C HIS A 84 14.17 -8.91 11.64
N SER A 85 13.31 -7.90 11.46
CA SER A 85 13.74 -6.50 11.27
C SER A 85 14.30 -5.87 12.56
N PHE A 86 14.28 -6.60 13.68
CA PHE A 86 15.09 -6.32 14.86
C PHE A 86 16.43 -7.06 14.74
N TYR A 87 17.32 -6.60 13.86
CA TYR A 87 18.74 -6.75 14.15
C TYR A 87 19.05 -5.64 15.16
N PRO A 88 19.24 -5.93 16.46
CA PRO A 88 19.96 -4.98 17.27
C PRO A 88 21.32 -4.80 16.59
N TRP A 89 21.82 -3.56 16.57
CA TRP A 89 23.13 -3.21 16.07
C TRP A 89 24.24 -3.82 16.97
N GLU A 90 24.18 -5.11 17.28
CA GLU A 90 25.20 -5.83 18.02
C GLU A 90 26.40 -6.04 17.09
N GLU A 91 27.22 -4.99 17.09
CA GLU A 91 28.68 -5.02 17.06
C GLU A 91 29.31 -6.05 16.12
N GLN A 92 29.58 -5.62 14.89
CA GLN A 92 30.70 -6.15 14.13
C GLN A 92 31.99 -5.79 14.88
N VAL A 93 32.39 -6.62 15.83
CA VAL A 93 33.75 -6.60 16.40
C VAL A 93 34.68 -7.18 15.34
N ILE A 94 35.55 -6.31 14.80
CA ILE A 94 36.71 -6.69 13.98
C ILE A 94 37.82 -7.19 14.90
#